data_AF-A0A838L1A3-F1
#
_entry.id   AF-A0A838L1A3-F1
#
_cell.length_a   1.000
_cell.length_b   1.000
_cell.length_c   1.000
_cell.angle_alpha   90.00
_cell.angle_beta   90.00
_cell.angle_gamma   90.00
#
_symmetry.space_group_name_H-M   'P 1'
#
loop_
_entity.id
_entity.type
_entity.pdbx_description
1 polymer ?
#
loop_
_entity_poly.entity_id
_entity_poly.type
_entity_poly.pdbx_seq_one_letter_code
_entity_poly.pdbx_strand_id
1 'polypeptide(L)'
;RRNLHFELCYYRGIDFAIERGFKLFEAGAQGEHKLARGFLPSLTYSAHKIRDPAFGRAIGEYIESEKEMLAYSMKEYASHDPYKH
;
A
#
# COMPACT_ATOMS: atom_id res chain seq x y z
N ARG A 1 -26.46 1.57 6.44
CA ARG A 1 -25.68 0.44 6.99
C ARG A 1 -24.25 0.90 7.19
N ARG A 2 -23.77 1.06 8.43
CA ARG A 2 -22.47 1.71 8.74
C ARG A 2 -21.23 0.83 8.47
N ASN A 3 -21.38 -0.50 8.37
CA ASN A 3 -20.25 -1.43 8.31
C ASN A 3 -20.16 -2.27 7.01
N LEU A 4 -21.07 -2.05 6.05
CA LEU A 4 -21.15 -2.91 4.85
C LEU A 4 -19.89 -2.85 3.98
N HIS A 5 -19.26 -1.67 3.89
CA HIS A 5 -18.01 -1.50 3.14
C HIS A 5 -16.89 -2.39 3.72
N PHE A 6 -16.68 -2.37 5.04
CA PHE A 6 -15.62 -3.16 5.68
C PHE A 6 -15.86 -4.66 5.55
N GLU A 7 -17.11 -5.08 5.74
CA GLU A 7 -17.52 -6.48 5.60
C GLU A 7 -17.19 -7.03 4.22
N LEU A 8 -17.62 -6.32 3.17
CA LEU A 8 -17.48 -6.80 1.80
C LEU A 8 -16.07 -6.60 1.23
N CYS A 9 -15.37 -5.53 1.64
CA CYS A 9 -14.06 -5.20 1.07
C CYS A 9 -12.89 -5.83 1.82
N TYR A 10 -13.04 -6.22 3.09
CA TYR A 10 -11.94 -6.76 3.90
C TYR A 10 -12.30 -8.08 4.58
N TYR A 11 -13.28 -8.09 5.48
CA TYR A 11 -13.47 -9.22 6.40
C TYR A 11 -13.83 -10.52 5.69
N ARG A 12 -14.82 -10.50 4.78
CA ARG A 12 -15.19 -11.70 4.01
C ARG A 12 -14.05 -12.22 3.12
N GLY A 13 -13.20 -11.32 2.62
CA GLY A 13 -12.03 -11.70 1.82
C GLY A 13 -10.91 -12.32 2.66
N ILE A 14 -10.68 -11.77 3.86
CA ILE A 14 -9.71 -12.30 4.83
C ILE A 14 -10.16 -13.69 5.30
N ASP A 15 -11.43 -13.86 5.69
CA ASP A 15 -11.98 -15.16 6.12
C ASP A 15 -11.77 -16.22 5.03
N PHE A 16 -12.14 -15.89 3.79
CA PHE A 16 -11.94 -16.76 2.64
C PHE A 16 -10.47 -17.16 2.44
N ALA A 17 -9.55 -16.23 2.66
CA ALA A 17 -8.12 -16.48 2.53
C ALA A 17 -7.58 -17.40 3.61
N ILE A 18 -8.01 -17.20 4.86
CA ILE A 18 -7.66 -18.05 6.00
C ILE A 18 -8.18 -19.48 5.78
N GLU A 19 -9.45 -19.63 5.41
CA GLU A 19 -10.08 -20.94 5.17
C GLU A 19 -9.36 -21.77 4.10
N ARG A 20 -8.79 -21.10 3.08
CA ARG A 20 -8.06 -21.75 1.98
C ARG A 20 -6.55 -21.82 2.19
N GLY A 21 -6.05 -21.35 3.32
CA GLY A 21 -4.63 -21.36 3.65
C GLY A 21 -3.78 -20.40 2.81
N PHE A 22 -4.38 -19.40 2.18
CA PHE A 22 -3.61 -18.33 1.54
C PHE A 22 -2.79 -17.57 2.59
N LYS A 23 -1.58 -17.18 2.21
CA LYS A 23 -0.62 -16.51 3.10
C LYS A 23 -0.65 -14.99 3.02
N LEU A 24 -1.31 -14.46 2.01
CA LEU A 24 -1.35 -13.03 1.71
C LEU A 24 -2.76 -12.63 1.28
N PHE A 25 -3.24 -11.52 1.84
CA PHE A 25 -4.43 -10.82 1.40
C PHE A 25 -4.06 -9.34 1.20
N GLU A 26 -4.28 -8.82 -0.01
CA GLU A 26 -3.99 -7.44 -0.33
C GLU A 26 -5.28 -6.60 -0.33
N ALA A 27 -5.34 -5.56 0.49
CA ALA A 27 -6.48 -4.64 0.57
C ALA A 27 -6.53 -3.61 -0.57
N GLY A 28 -5.81 -3.86 -1.67
CA GLY A 28 -5.56 -2.94 -2.78
C GLY A 28 -4.55 -1.84 -2.47
N ALA A 29 -4.16 -1.07 -3.49
CA ALA A 29 -3.24 0.05 -3.37
C ALA A 29 -3.88 1.29 -2.70
N GLN A 30 -3.05 2.17 -2.14
CA GLN A 30 -3.39 3.52 -1.64
C GLN A 30 -4.20 3.59 -0.32
N GLY A 31 -3.92 4.63 0.47
CA GLY A 31 -4.71 5.06 1.63
C GLY A 31 -4.07 4.81 3.00
N GLU A 32 -3.57 5.87 3.63
CA GLU A 32 -3.01 5.85 5.00
C GLU A 32 -4.00 5.29 6.04
N HIS A 33 -5.28 5.52 5.78
CA HIS A 33 -6.40 5.00 6.58
C HIS A 33 -6.48 3.47 6.65
N LYS A 34 -5.72 2.74 5.82
CA LYS A 34 -5.64 1.28 5.86
C LYS A 34 -4.77 0.76 7.01
N LEU A 35 -3.82 1.58 7.49
CA LEU A 35 -3.01 1.24 8.66
C LEU A 35 -3.88 1.02 9.90
N ALA A 36 -4.81 1.94 10.14
CA ALA A 36 -5.81 1.84 11.21
C ALA A 36 -6.78 0.65 11.05
N ARG A 37 -6.80 0.00 9.87
CA ARG A 37 -7.62 -1.18 9.57
C ARG A 37 -6.82 -2.49 9.68
N GLY A 38 -5.55 -2.43 10.10
CA GLY A 38 -4.67 -3.59 10.24
C GLY A 38 -3.88 -3.96 8.97
N PHE A 39 -3.85 -3.11 7.95
CA PHE A 39 -3.03 -3.36 6.76
C PHE A 39 -1.75 -2.55 6.83
N LEU A 40 -0.62 -3.24 6.96
CA LEU A 40 0.69 -2.62 6.88
C LEU A 40 1.01 -2.22 5.43
N PRO A 41 1.62 -1.05 5.21
CA PRO A 41 2.06 -0.64 3.88
C PRO A 41 3.19 -1.53 3.39
N SER A 42 3.23 -1.76 2.08
CA SER A 42 4.32 -2.43 1.39
C SER A 42 4.70 -1.62 0.16
N LEU A 43 5.99 -1.56 -0.16
CA LEU A 43 6.47 -0.91 -1.37
C LEU A 43 5.95 -1.65 -2.60
N THR A 44 5.34 -0.90 -3.52
CA THR A 44 4.87 -1.41 -4.80
C THR A 44 5.73 -0.83 -5.90
N TYR A 45 6.11 -1.68 -6.86
CA TYR A 45 6.95 -1.29 -7.98
C TYR A 45 6.15 -1.36 -9.28
N SER A 46 6.46 -0.46 -10.20
CA SER A 46 5.89 -0.46 -11.54
C SER A 46 6.97 -0.18 -12.57
N ALA A 47 6.79 -0.70 -13.77
CA ALA A 47 7.72 -0.54 -14.88
C ALA A 47 7.04 0.23 -16.01
N HIS A 48 7.66 1.32 -16.45
CA HIS A 48 7.11 2.20 -17.47
C HIS A 48 8.13 2.44 -18.57
N LYS A 49 7.70 2.32 -19.83
CA LYS A 49 8.51 2.72 -20.98
C LYS A 49 8.12 4.12 -21.39
N ILE A 50 9.03 5.08 -21.18
CA ILE A 50 8.80 6.47 -21.57
C ILE A 50 9.46 6.71 -22.94
N ARG A 51 8.65 7.08 -23.94
CA ARG A 51 9.14 7.27 -25.32
C ARG A 51 9.90 8.58 -25.49
N ASP A 52 9.45 9.65 -24.84
CA ASP A 52 10.07 10.96 -24.92
C ASP A 52 11.24 11.05 -23.93
N PRO A 53 12.49 11.28 -24.39
CA PRO A 53 13.64 11.33 -23.49
C PRO A 53 13.63 12.50 -22.50
N ALA A 54 13.07 13.66 -22.89
CA ALA A 54 12.99 14.81 -22.00
C ALA A 54 11.97 14.55 -20.88
N PHE A 55 10.83 13.96 -21.24
CA PHE A 55 9.83 13.55 -20.25
C PHE A 55 10.34 12.43 -19.34
N GLY A 56 11.09 11.47 -19.88
CA GLY A 56 11.74 10.43 -19.10
C GLY A 56 12.72 10.98 -18.05
N ARG A 57 13.48 12.01 -18.39
CA ARG A 57 14.35 12.71 -17.42
C ARG A 57 13.55 13.39 -16.32
N ALA A 58 12.51 14.16 -16.67
CA ALA A 58 11.67 14.84 -15.68
C ALA A 58 10.99 13.86 -14.70
N ILE A 59 10.51 12.71 -15.20
CA ILE A 59 9.97 11.65 -14.36
C ILE A 59 11.05 11.07 -13.44
N GLY A 60 12.25 10.79 -13.98
CA GLY A 60 13.37 10.26 -13.20
C GLY A 60 13.79 11.20 -12.07
N GLU A 61 13.90 12.49 -12.34
CA GLU A 61 14.21 13.52 -11.33
C GLU A 61 13.15 13.56 -10.23
N TYR A 62 11.86 13.51 -10.59
CA TYR A 62 10.78 13.44 -9.61
C TYR A 62 10.84 12.16 -8.77
N ILE A 63 11.08 11.00 -9.39
CA ILE A 63 11.16 9.71 -8.69
C ILE A 63 12.25 9.72 -7.61
N GLU A 64 13.39 10.40 -7.82
CA GLU A 64 14.40 10.50 -6.77
C GLU A 64 13.88 11.24 -5.53
N SER A 65 13.18 12.37 -5.72
CA SER A 65 12.52 13.07 -4.60
C SER A 65 11.38 12.27 -3.97
N GLU A 66 10.61 11.53 -4.78
CA GLU A 66 9.50 10.69 -4.31
C GLU A 66 10.02 9.55 -3.41
N LYS A 67 11.16 8.95 -3.76
CA LYS A 67 11.79 7.90 -2.93
C LYS A 67 12.12 8.41 -1.53
N GLU A 68 12.60 9.64 -1.41
CA GLU A 68 12.91 10.25 -0.10
C GLU A 68 11.63 10.48 0.72
N MET A 69 10.58 11.02 0.06
CA MET A 69 9.26 11.21 0.69
C MET A 69 8.66 9.88 1.15
N LEU A 70 8.69 8.85 0.30
CA LEU A 70 8.20 7.50 0.63
C LEU A 70 8.99 6.87 1.77
N ALA A 71 10.32 7.03 1.81
CA ALA A 71 11.15 6.52 2.89
C ALA A 71 10.81 7.18 4.23
N TYR A 72 10.48 8.48 4.22
CA TYR A 72 9.98 9.18 5.41
C TYR A 72 8.62 8.65 5.85
N SER A 73 7.64 8.58 4.95
CA SER A 73 6.30 8.06 5.25
C SER A 73 6.32 6.61 5.75
N MET A 74 7.17 5.75 5.17
CA MET A 74 7.32 4.36 5.63
C MET A 74 7.85 4.27 7.06
N LYS A 75 8.75 5.16 7.47
CA LYS A 75 9.22 5.25 8.86
C LYS A 75 8.10 5.69 9.80
N GLU A 76 7.32 6.69 9.39
CA GLU A 76 6.18 7.18 10.15
C GLU A 76 5.09 6.09 10.30
N TYR A 77 4.76 5.36 9.24
CA TYR A 77 3.81 4.26 9.34
C TYR A 77 4.32 3.14 10.25
N ALA A 78 5.63 2.85 10.22
CA ALA A 78 6.23 1.85 11.10
C ALA A 78 6.16 2.21 12.60
N SER A 79 6.10 3.50 12.96
CA SER A 79 5.87 3.92 14.35
C SER A 79 4.42 3.77 14.81
N HIS A 80 3.49 3.55 13.86
CA HIS A 80 2.06 3.34 14.10
C HIS A 80 1.63 1.91 13.78
N ASP A 81 2.58 0.96 13.77
CA ASP A 81 2.32 -0.45 13.50
C ASP A 81 1.38 -1.03 14.57
N PRO A 82 0.14 -1.44 14.22
CA PRO A 82 -0.85 -1.91 15.19
C PRO A 82 -0.52 -3.29 15.77
N TYR A 83 0.52 -3.96 15.26
CA TYR A 83 0.94 -5.29 15.71
C TYR A 83 2.24 -5.26 16.52
N LYS A 84 2.92 -4.11 16.61
CA LYS A 84 4.08 -3.94 17.50
C LYS A 84 3.63 -3.44 18.87
N HIS A 85 4.27 -3.95 19.92
CA HIS A 85 4.15 -3.48 21.30
C HIS A 85 5.00 -2.24 21.52
#